data_AF-A0ABD0T3A3-F1
#
_entry.id   AF-A0ABD0T3A3-F1
#
_cell.length_a   1.000
_cell.length_b   1.000
_cell.length_c   1.000
_cell.angle_alpha   90.00
_cell.angle_beta   90.00
_cell.angle_gamma   90.00
#
_symmetry.space_group_name_H-M   'P 1'
#
loop_
_entity.id
_entity.type
_entity.pdbx_description
1 polymer ?
#
loop_
_entity_poly.entity_id
_entity_poly.type
_entity_poly.pdbx_seq_one_letter_code
_entity_poly.pdbx_strand_id
1 'polypeptide(L)'
;MPAPLRREQREQIIALKRSGYKVTEIERWTGVSRKCIYFWLRRWEESGDISTHHRAVYQRATTAEQDAAIVAAHEANPFKPTRETSSEYSIFAQNRVMGSPYLELKLKKFFFIGCGVSMDWSSKMILRFLTSFFSKLKSLRERRFQSGKMCPPPPPVTSKIRK
;
A
#
# COMPACT_ATOMS: atom_id res chain seq x y z
N MET A 1 -5.48 -9.75 17.58
CA MET A 1 -6.19 -8.92 16.58
C MET A 1 -7.67 -9.25 16.69
N PRO A 2 -8.57 -8.28 16.92
CA PRO A 2 -10.00 -8.58 16.97
C PRO A 2 -10.47 -9.11 15.61
N ALA A 3 -11.37 -10.09 15.64
CA ALA A 3 -11.92 -10.71 14.43
C ALA A 3 -12.71 -9.68 13.60
N PRO A 4 -12.74 -9.81 12.26
CA PRO A 4 -13.61 -9.01 11.42
C PRO A 4 -15.09 -9.25 11.79
N LEU A 5 -15.93 -8.24 11.58
CA LEU A 5 -17.38 -8.35 11.80
C LEU A 5 -17.98 -9.47 10.95
N ARG A 6 -18.84 -10.28 11.58
CA ARG A 6 -19.63 -11.30 10.87
C ARG A 6 -20.53 -10.64 9.84
N ARG A 7 -20.90 -11.38 8.80
CA ARG A 7 -21.80 -10.89 7.74
C ARG A 7 -23.14 -10.42 8.32
N GLU A 8 -23.74 -11.24 9.18
CA GLU A 8 -25.01 -10.95 9.88
C GLU A 8 -24.98 -9.62 10.63
N GLN A 9 -23.89 -9.35 11.37
CA GLN A 9 -23.75 -8.10 12.11
C GLN A 9 -23.67 -6.87 11.19
N ARG A 10 -23.06 -7.00 10.01
CA ARG A 10 -22.99 -5.92 9.02
C ARG A 10 -24.36 -5.63 8.42
N GLU A 11 -25.10 -6.68 8.05
CA GLU A 11 -26.45 -6.57 7.53
C GLU A 11 -27.38 -5.94 8.58
N GLN A 12 -27.27 -6.35 9.84
CA GLN A 12 -28.02 -5.76 10.96
C GLN A 12 -27.70 -4.27 11.15
N ILE A 13 -26.43 -3.87 11.10
CA ILE A 13 -26.03 -2.45 11.19
C ILE A 13 -26.67 -1.63 10.07
N ILE A 14 -26.66 -2.14 8.83
CA ILE A 14 -27.25 -1.46 7.67
C ILE A 14 -28.78 -1.39 7.80
N ALA A 15 -29.43 -2.47 8.22
CA ALA A 15 -30.87 -2.51 8.43
C ALA A 15 -31.31 -1.47 9.48
N LEU A 16 -30.62 -1.41 10.62
CA LEU A 16 -30.91 -0.44 11.68
C LEU A 16 -30.63 1.00 11.24
N LYS A 17 -29.61 1.23 10.42
CA LYS A 17 -29.35 2.55 9.85
C LYS A 17 -30.47 2.98 8.89
N ARG A 18 -30.95 2.06 8.05
CA ARG A 18 -32.05 2.31 7.11
C ARG A 18 -33.38 2.59 7.82
N SER A 19 -33.63 1.97 8.97
CA SER A 19 -34.82 2.25 9.80
C SER A 19 -34.70 3.54 10.63
N GLY A 20 -33.58 4.27 10.53
CA GLY A 20 -33.41 5.59 11.15
C GLY A 20 -32.85 5.60 12.58
N TYR A 21 -32.36 4.47 13.09
CA TYR A 21 -31.73 4.45 14.42
C TYR A 21 -30.43 5.26 14.46
N LYS A 22 -30.16 5.86 15.63
CA LYS A 22 -28.90 6.55 15.89
C LYS A 22 -27.78 5.54 16.11
N VAL A 23 -26.54 5.92 15.76
CA VAL A 23 -25.37 5.04 15.92
C VAL A 23 -25.16 4.57 17.36
N THR A 24 -25.55 5.37 18.35
CA THR A 24 -25.54 5.01 19.78
C THR A 24 -26.52 3.88 20.12
N GLU A 25 -27.67 3.82 19.45
CA GLU A 25 -28.64 2.75 19.63
C GLU A 25 -28.17 1.49 18.91
N ILE A 26 -27.61 1.64 17.70
CA ILE A 26 -27.03 0.52 16.93
C ILE A 26 -25.93 -0.18 17.73
N GLU A 27 -25.08 0.56 18.44
CA GLU A 27 -24.06 0.00 19.35
C GLU A 27 -24.69 -0.87 20.44
N ARG A 28 -25.80 -0.42 21.05
CA ARG A 28 -26.51 -1.18 22.10
C ARG A 28 -27.14 -2.47 21.56
N TRP A 29 -27.72 -2.43 20.36
CA TRP A 29 -28.37 -3.58 19.74
C TRP A 29 -27.39 -4.63 19.22
N THR A 30 -26.26 -4.20 18.67
CA THR A 30 -25.31 -5.08 17.97
C THR A 30 -24.10 -5.48 18.83
N GLY A 31 -23.82 -4.74 19.91
CA GLY A 31 -22.61 -4.89 20.72
C GLY A 31 -21.33 -4.47 20.00
N VAL A 32 -21.44 -3.77 18.87
CA VAL A 32 -20.30 -3.35 18.05
C VAL A 32 -19.89 -1.93 18.42
N SER A 33 -18.59 -1.68 18.58
CA SER A 33 -18.10 -0.35 18.93
C SER A 33 -18.53 0.73 17.93
N ARG A 34 -18.91 1.91 18.45
CA ARG A 34 -19.26 3.10 17.64
C ARG A 34 -18.30 3.38 16.48
N LYS A 35 -16.98 3.34 16.75
CA LYS A 35 -15.94 3.58 15.73
C LYS A 35 -16.07 2.61 14.56
N CYS A 36 -16.30 1.34 14.84
CA CYS A 36 -16.48 0.31 13.83
C CYS A 36 -17.76 0.52 13.01
N ILE A 37 -18.87 0.89 13.68
CA ILE A 37 -20.14 1.22 13.01
C ILE A 37 -19.94 2.39 12.04
N TYR A 38 -19.30 3.49 12.46
CA TYR A 38 -19.03 4.62 11.58
C TYR A 38 -18.18 4.23 10.35
N PHE A 39 -17.13 3.42 10.54
CA PHE A 39 -16.31 2.97 9.42
C PHE A 39 -17.11 2.11 8.42
N TRP A 40 -17.99 1.24 8.93
CA TRP A 40 -18.82 0.40 8.07
C TRP A 40 -19.90 1.19 7.33
N LEU A 41 -20.58 2.09 8.01
CA LEU A 41 -21.59 2.95 7.38
C LEU A 41 -20.96 3.84 6.32
N ARG A 42 -19.82 4.47 6.61
CA ARG A 42 -19.09 5.27 5.64
C ARG A 42 -18.68 4.45 4.41
N ARG A 43 -18.13 3.25 4.61
CA ARG A 43 -17.76 2.37 3.49
C ARG A 43 -19.00 2.00 2.66
N TRP A 44 -20.09 1.62 3.32
CA TRP A 44 -21.33 1.24 2.67
C TRP A 44 -21.96 2.41 1.88
N GLU A 45 -21.89 3.64 2.40
CA GLU A 45 -22.32 4.85 1.69
C GLU A 45 -21.42 5.15 0.46
N GLU A 46 -20.11 4.87 0.55
CA GLU A 46 -19.16 5.08 -0.54
C GLU A 46 -19.23 4.01 -1.64
N SER A 47 -19.38 2.72 -1.31
CA SER A 47 -19.30 1.61 -2.27
C SER A 47 -20.61 0.85 -2.51
N GLY A 48 -21.58 0.96 -1.60
CA GLY A 48 -22.80 0.14 -1.60
C GLY A 48 -22.57 -1.34 -1.25
N ASP A 49 -21.32 -1.75 -0.98
CA ASP A 49 -20.95 -3.15 -0.75
C ASP A 49 -20.90 -3.50 0.75
N ILE A 50 -21.41 -4.68 1.08
CA ILE A 50 -21.43 -5.26 2.43
C ILE A 50 -20.21 -6.15 2.65
N SER A 51 -19.54 -6.60 1.58
CA SER A 51 -18.43 -7.53 1.64
C SER A 51 -17.21 -6.97 2.39
N THR A 52 -16.40 -7.86 2.96
CA THR A 52 -15.13 -7.48 3.57
C THR A 52 -14.09 -7.45 2.47
N HIS A 53 -13.25 -6.41 2.42
CA HIS A 53 -12.08 -6.45 1.55
C HIS A 53 -11.17 -7.62 1.96
N HIS A 54 -10.91 -8.48 0.99
CA HIS A 54 -9.82 -9.44 1.11
C HIS A 54 -8.51 -8.68 1.04
N ARG A 55 -7.59 -9.01 1.96
CA ARG A 55 -6.24 -8.48 1.89
C ARG A 55 -5.60 -8.99 0.59
N ALA A 56 -5.03 -8.08 -0.19
CA ALA A 56 -4.24 -8.49 -1.35
C ALA A 56 -3.13 -9.43 -0.88
N VAL A 57 -3.13 -10.65 -1.42
CA VAL A 57 -2.04 -11.59 -1.22
C VAL A 57 -0.92 -11.19 -2.18
N TYR A 58 0.31 -11.17 -1.68
CA TYR A 58 1.47 -10.94 -2.53
C TYR A 58 1.59 -12.08 -3.55
N GLN A 59 1.75 -11.72 -4.82
CA GLN A 59 2.06 -12.70 -5.85
C GLN A 59 3.39 -13.37 -5.50
N ARG A 60 3.44 -14.69 -5.63
CA ARG A 60 4.70 -15.43 -5.46
C ARG A 60 5.69 -15.01 -6.53
N ALA A 61 6.96 -14.93 -6.16
CA ALA A 61 8.03 -14.59 -7.09
C ALA A 61 8.32 -15.73 -8.09
N THR A 62 7.97 -16.96 -7.72
CA THR A 62 8.19 -18.16 -8.52
C THR A 62 6.86 -18.79 -8.97
N THR A 63 6.90 -19.42 -10.13
CA THR A 63 5.82 -20.27 -10.65
C THR A 63 5.93 -21.69 -10.10
N ALA A 64 4.84 -22.46 -10.15
CA ALA A 64 4.83 -23.84 -9.67
C ALA A 64 5.84 -24.74 -10.41
N GLU A 65 6.03 -24.49 -11.72
CA GLU A 65 7.00 -25.21 -12.54
C GLU A 65 8.44 -24.89 -12.14
N GLN A 66 8.73 -23.62 -11.86
CA GLN A 66 10.04 -23.20 -11.35
C GLN A 66 10.32 -23.78 -9.97
N ASP A 67 9.33 -23.81 -9.08
CA ASP A 67 9.46 -24.42 -7.75
C ASP A 67 9.81 -25.91 -7.88
N ALA A 68 9.14 -26.65 -8.76
CA ALA A 68 9.44 -28.07 -9.01
C ALA A 68 10.86 -28.28 -9.57
N ALA A 69 11.30 -27.42 -10.49
CA ALA A 69 12.64 -27.49 -11.06
C ALA A 69 13.74 -27.13 -10.04
N ILE A 70 13.47 -26.16 -9.15
CA ILE A 70 14.37 -25.82 -8.04
C ILE A 70 14.50 -27.01 -7.09
N VAL A 71 13.37 -27.62 -6.72
CA VAL A 71 13.36 -28.80 -5.84
C VAL A 71 14.16 -29.94 -6.48
N ALA A 72 13.88 -30.30 -7.73
CA ALA A 72 14.59 -31.36 -8.44
C ALA A 72 16.11 -31.08 -8.57
N ALA A 73 16.50 -29.82 -8.80
CA ALA A 73 17.91 -29.45 -8.88
C ALA A 73 18.65 -29.60 -7.54
N HIS A 74 17.99 -29.31 -6.43
CA HIS A 74 18.56 -29.50 -5.08
C HIS A 74 18.48 -30.95 -4.61
N GLU A 75 17.51 -31.74 -5.08
CA GLU A 75 17.48 -33.19 -4.85
C GLU A 75 18.61 -33.90 -5.58
N ALA A 76 18.86 -33.53 -6.84
CA ALA A 76 19.96 -34.09 -7.62
C ALA A 76 21.34 -33.67 -7.07
N ASN A 77 21.47 -32.44 -6.58
CA ASN A 77 22.70 -31.91 -6.01
C ASN A 77 22.43 -31.16 -4.69
N PRO A 78 22.48 -31.83 -3.54
CA PRO A 78 22.14 -31.23 -2.24
C PRO A 78 23.01 -30.03 -1.84
N PHE A 79 24.24 -29.96 -2.36
CA PHE A 79 25.20 -28.88 -2.07
C PHE A 79 25.19 -27.75 -3.12
N LYS A 80 24.28 -27.79 -4.11
CA LYS A 80 24.17 -26.72 -5.10
C LYS A 80 23.85 -25.39 -4.39
N PRO A 81 24.63 -24.32 -4.59
CA PRO A 81 24.42 -23.07 -3.88
C PRO A 81 23.15 -22.36 -4.36
N THR A 82 22.35 -21.86 -3.42
CA THR A 82 21.08 -21.17 -3.71
C THR A 82 21.24 -19.95 -4.63
N ARG A 83 22.41 -19.30 -4.62
CA ARG A 83 22.68 -18.17 -5.52
C ARG A 83 22.61 -18.59 -6.99
N GLU A 84 23.18 -19.75 -7.33
CA GLU A 84 23.18 -20.26 -8.70
C GLU A 84 21.76 -20.61 -9.14
N THR A 85 21.00 -21.35 -8.32
CA THR A 85 19.60 -21.67 -8.63
C THR A 85 18.74 -20.42 -8.76
N SER A 86 18.92 -19.42 -7.88
CA SER A 86 18.17 -18.16 -7.99
C SER A 86 18.49 -17.35 -9.25
N SER A 87 19.74 -17.44 -9.75
CA SER A 87 20.15 -16.79 -11.00
C SER A 87 19.62 -17.51 -12.23
N GLU A 88 19.64 -18.83 -12.21
CA GLU A 88 19.14 -19.72 -13.26
C GLU A 88 17.64 -19.50 -13.51
N TYR A 89 16.86 -19.38 -12.43
CA TYR A 89 15.41 -19.15 -12.52
C TYR A 89 14.99 -17.67 -12.48
N SER A 90 15.95 -16.73 -12.54
CA SER A 90 15.71 -15.27 -12.67
C SER A 90 14.67 -14.69 -11.69
N ILE A 91 14.64 -15.20 -10.45
CA ILE A 91 13.64 -14.88 -9.40
C ILE A 91 13.61 -13.37 -9.07
N PHE A 92 14.72 -12.66 -9.30
CA PHE A 92 14.86 -11.22 -9.02
C PHE A 92 14.40 -10.30 -10.16
N ALA A 93 14.28 -10.79 -11.40
CA ALA A 93 14.02 -9.95 -12.58
C ALA A 93 12.53 -9.75 -12.85
N GLN A 94 11.69 -10.77 -12.63
CA GLN A 94 10.25 -10.68 -12.87
C GLN A 94 9.54 -9.67 -11.94
N ASN A 95 10.07 -9.47 -10.74
CA ASN A 95 9.55 -8.51 -9.76
C ASN A 95 9.79 -7.02 -10.12
N ARG A 96 10.63 -6.70 -11.13
CA ARG A 96 10.85 -5.32 -11.59
C ARG A 96 9.95 -4.91 -12.76
N VAL A 97 9.48 -5.87 -13.56
CA VAL A 97 8.68 -5.59 -14.76
C VAL A 97 7.22 -5.30 -14.41
N MET A 98 6.73 -5.84 -13.30
CA MET A 98 5.43 -5.46 -12.75
C MET A 98 5.60 -4.15 -11.98
N GLY A 99 5.45 -3.04 -12.70
CA GLY A 99 5.40 -1.70 -12.14
C GLY A 99 4.54 -1.68 -10.87
N SER A 100 5.14 -1.23 -9.79
CA SER A 100 4.50 -1.08 -8.49
C SER A 100 3.13 -0.39 -8.63
N PRO A 101 2.00 -1.05 -8.31
CA PRO A 101 0.70 -0.38 -8.30
C PRO A 101 0.61 0.71 -7.21
N TYR A 102 1.64 0.85 -6.36
CA TYR A 102 1.69 1.88 -5.32
C TYR A 102 2.16 3.25 -5.82
N LEU A 103 2.72 3.37 -7.03
CA LEU A 103 3.18 4.66 -7.55
C LEU A 103 2.07 5.46 -8.26
N GLU A 104 1.07 4.81 -8.86
CA GLU A 104 -0.09 5.51 -9.44
C GLU A 104 -1.05 6.07 -8.39
N LEU A 105 -1.18 5.41 -7.23
CA LEU A 105 -2.10 5.84 -6.18
C LEU A 105 -1.56 7.00 -5.33
N LYS A 106 -0.25 7.29 -5.36
CA LYS A 106 0.35 8.38 -4.58
C LYS A 106 0.20 9.77 -5.24
N LEU A 107 -0.03 9.83 -6.55
CA LEU A 107 -0.25 11.11 -7.24
C LEU A 107 -1.70 11.59 -7.21
N LYS A 108 -2.68 10.69 -7.02
CA LYS A 108 -4.09 11.09 -6.83
C LYS A 108 -4.46 11.42 -5.38
N LYS A 109 -3.71 10.92 -4.38
CA LYS A 109 -4.04 11.11 -2.96
C LYS A 109 -3.36 12.30 -2.28
N PHE A 110 -2.43 12.98 -2.95
CA PHE A 110 -1.74 14.15 -2.37
C PHE A 110 -2.53 15.47 -2.50
N PHE A 111 -3.74 15.46 -3.06
CA PHE A 111 -4.56 16.67 -3.23
C PHE A 111 -5.72 16.81 -2.23
N PHE A 112 -5.85 15.94 -1.23
CA PHE A 112 -7.03 15.94 -0.36
C PHE A 112 -6.68 15.77 1.13
N ILE A 113 -5.78 16.63 1.63
CA ILE A 113 -5.66 16.87 3.07
C ILE A 113 -5.53 18.37 3.29
N GLY A 114 -6.65 19.02 3.58
CA GLY A 114 -6.66 20.40 4.09
C GLY A 114 -7.94 21.15 3.72
N CYS A 115 -8.73 21.49 4.74
CA CYS A 115 -9.95 22.30 4.73
C CYS A 115 -11.25 21.62 4.26
N GLY A 116 -12.07 21.26 5.24
CA GLY A 116 -13.51 21.15 5.07
C GLY A 116 -14.12 22.54 4.87
N VAL A 117 -14.11 23.02 3.64
CA VAL A 117 -14.99 24.09 3.17
C VAL A 117 -15.44 23.70 1.76
N SER A 118 -16.73 23.42 1.60
CA SER A 118 -17.34 23.33 0.28
C SER A 118 -17.31 24.72 -0.35
N MET A 119 -16.36 24.96 -1.24
CA MET A 119 -16.26 26.21 -2.02
C MET A 119 -16.12 25.85 -3.49
N ASP A 120 -17.16 26.12 -4.26
CA ASP A 120 -17.17 26.04 -5.72
C ASP A 120 -16.10 26.97 -6.31
N TRP A 121 -15.05 26.40 -6.91
CA TRP A 121 -14.03 27.15 -7.62
C TRP A 121 -14.25 27.08 -9.13
N SER A 122 -14.49 28.23 -9.75
CA SER A 122 -14.51 28.34 -11.22
C SER A 122 -13.17 27.90 -11.82
N SER A 123 -13.21 27.18 -12.94
CA SER A 123 -12.08 26.53 -13.61
C SER A 123 -10.88 27.44 -13.90
N LYS A 124 -11.09 28.77 -13.95
CA LYS A 124 -10.03 29.78 -14.14
C LYS A 124 -9.11 29.92 -12.91
N MET A 125 -9.57 29.68 -11.69
CA MET A 125 -8.71 29.77 -10.50
C MET A 125 -7.81 28.52 -10.34
N ILE A 126 -8.32 27.34 -10.70
CA ILE A 126 -7.57 26.09 -10.63
C ILE A 126 -6.34 26.15 -11.53
N LEU A 127 -6.48 26.70 -12.74
CA LEU A 127 -5.36 26.83 -13.68
C LEU A 127 -4.24 27.75 -13.14
N ARG A 128 -4.61 28.87 -12.48
CA ARG A 128 -3.61 29.81 -11.93
C ARG A 128 -2.90 29.26 -10.69
N PHE A 129 -3.58 28.44 -9.89
CA PHE A 129 -2.97 27.80 -8.73
C PHE A 129 -1.99 26.70 -9.15
N LEU A 130 -2.35 25.90 -10.15
CA LEU A 130 -1.47 24.85 -10.69
C LEU A 130 -0.21 25.44 -11.33
N THR A 131 -0.30 26.51 -12.12
CA THR A 131 0.89 27.10 -12.75
C THR A 131 1.89 27.67 -11.74
N SER A 132 1.40 28.30 -10.66
CA SER A 132 2.26 28.81 -9.57
C SER A 132 2.91 27.68 -8.76
N PHE A 133 2.16 26.62 -8.45
CA PHE A 133 2.64 25.49 -7.66
C PHE A 133 3.71 24.67 -8.41
N PHE A 134 3.51 24.42 -9.71
CA PHE A 134 4.51 23.71 -10.53
C PHE A 134 5.80 24.52 -10.70
N SER A 135 5.73 25.86 -10.78
CA SER A 135 6.93 26.72 -10.82
C SER A 135 7.75 26.62 -9.54
N LYS A 136 7.11 26.50 -8.38
CA LYS A 136 7.79 26.36 -7.08
C LYS A 136 8.41 24.97 -6.88
N LEU A 137 7.79 23.93 -7.41
CA LEU A 137 8.33 22.57 -7.39
C LEU A 137 9.57 22.40 -8.28
N LYS A 138 9.64 23.11 -9.42
CA LYS A 138 10.82 23.09 -10.30
C LYS A 138 12.06 23.68 -9.59
N SER A 139 11.89 24.79 -8.87
CA SER A 139 12.93 25.44 -8.04
C SER A 139 13.46 24.56 -6.89
N LEU A 140 12.62 23.68 -6.32
CA LEU A 140 13.01 22.79 -5.23
C LEU A 140 13.74 21.53 -5.72
N ARG A 141 13.50 21.10 -6.96
CA ARG A 141 14.20 19.97 -7.58
C ARG A 141 15.65 20.32 -7.97
N GLU A 142 15.89 21.54 -8.44
CA GLU A 142 17.25 22.03 -8.77
C GLU A 142 18.14 22.21 -7.54
N ARG A 143 17.57 22.63 -6.39
CA ARG A 143 18.35 22.76 -5.14
C ARG A 143 18.81 21.43 -4.53
N ARG A 144 18.20 20.30 -4.89
CA ARG A 144 18.57 18.99 -4.35
C ARG A 144 19.69 18.29 -5.14
N PHE A 145 20.12 18.84 -6.28
CA PHE A 145 21.18 18.28 -7.11
C PHE A 145 22.57 18.90 -6.85
N GLN A 146 22.67 20.06 -6.19
CA GLN A 146 23.96 20.71 -5.90
C GLN A 146 24.56 20.39 -4.53
N SER A 147 23.86 19.70 -3.62
CA SER A 147 24.47 19.21 -2.38
C SER A 147 25.09 17.82 -2.60
N GLY A 148 26.03 17.73 -3.53
CA GLY A 148 26.92 16.58 -3.68
C GLY A 148 27.89 16.51 -2.50
N LYS A 149 27.40 16.07 -1.33
CA LYS A 149 28.28 15.59 -0.26
C LYS A 149 28.59 14.13 -0.57
N MET A 150 29.66 13.91 -1.34
CA MET A 150 30.31 12.60 -1.45
C MET A 150 30.66 12.13 -0.03
N CYS A 151 30.08 11.00 0.38
CA CYS A 151 30.59 10.29 1.54
C CYS A 151 32.04 9.86 1.24
N PRO A 152 33.01 10.08 2.14
CA PRO A 152 34.34 9.51 1.96
C PRO A 152 34.24 7.97 1.95
N PRO A 153 35.05 7.30 1.12
CA PRO A 153 35.05 5.84 1.09
C PRO A 153 35.45 5.26 2.45
N PRO A 154 34.86 4.13 2.87
CA PRO A 154 35.22 3.50 4.13
C PRO A 154 36.69 3.08 4.11
N PRO A 155 37.41 3.20 5.25
CA PRO A 155 38.80 2.76 5.33
C PRO A 155 38.90 1.23 5.13
N PRO A 156 40.01 0.74 4.54
CA PRO A 156 40.20 -0.68 4.29
C PRO A 156 40.21 -1.48 5.60
N VAL A 157 39.41 -2.54 5.65
CA VAL A 157 39.33 -3.47 6.77
C VAL A 157 40.63 -4.29 6.79
N THR A 158 41.52 -3.99 7.74
CA THR A 158 42.67 -4.86 8.02
C THR A 158 42.19 -6.05 8.85
N SER A 159 42.15 -7.22 8.23
CA SER A 159 41.92 -8.48 8.93
C SER A 159 43.09 -8.75 9.87
N LYS A 160 42.92 -8.47 11.17
CA LYS A 160 43.82 -9.01 12.20
C LYS A 160 43.61 -10.52 12.25
N ILE A 161 44.49 -11.25 11.58
CA ILE A 161 44.74 -12.68 11.82
C ILE A 161 45.23 -12.77 13.28
N ARG A 162 44.37 -13.25 14.19
CA ARG A 162 44.86 -13.78 15.47
C ARG A 162 45.49 -15.13 15.16
N LYS A 163 46.81 -15.22 15.37
CA LYS A 163 47.52 -16.48 15.57
C LYS A 163 47.17 -17.03 16.95
#